data_AF-A0A1L7GPR8-F1
#
_entry.id   AF-A0A1L7GPR8-F1
#
_cell.length_a   1.000
_cell.length_b   1.000
_cell.length_c   1.000
_cell.angle_alpha   90.00
_cell.angle_beta   90.00
_cell.angle_gamma   90.00
#
_symmetry.space_group_name_H-M   'P 1'
#
loop_
_entity.id
_entity.type
_entity.pdbx_description
1 polymer ?
#
loop_
_entity_poly.entity_id
_entity_poly.type
_entity_poly.pdbx_seq_one_letter_code
_entity_poly.pdbx_strand_id
1 'polypeptide(L)'
;MTLTDLRDGFRDDDQRQCVQAVVHSRLADDREPQECRYLMRFWWQLSMPYQEVSLEELRLNVGRQKLDALMELISAIRSSHDEIDAWLADAEKTFPVIQDRGFSSDRSD
;
A
#
# COMPACT_ATOMS: atom_id res chain seq x y z
N MET A 1 -4.67 -11.89 13.29
CA MET A 1 -5.47 -11.76 12.04
C MET A 1 -4.52 -11.95 10.88
N THR A 2 -4.87 -12.82 9.93
CA THR A 2 -4.10 -13.01 8.70
C THR A 2 -4.53 -11.97 7.66
N LEU A 3 -3.73 -11.80 6.61
CA LEU A 3 -4.00 -10.89 5.48
C LEU A 3 -4.16 -11.65 4.16
N THR A 4 -4.23 -12.98 4.22
CA THR A 4 -4.33 -13.87 3.05
C THR A 4 -5.67 -13.75 2.33
N ASP A 5 -6.70 -13.27 3.02
CA ASP A 5 -8.06 -13.05 2.51
C ASP A 5 -8.19 -11.79 1.66
N LEU A 6 -7.23 -10.85 1.73
CA LEU A 6 -7.39 -9.53 1.10
C LEU A 6 -7.57 -9.59 -0.42
N ARG A 7 -6.95 -10.56 -1.08
CA ARG A 7 -7.04 -10.71 -2.54
C ARG A 7 -8.46 -10.98 -3.05
N ASP A 8 -9.33 -11.51 -2.19
CA ASP A 8 -10.69 -11.92 -2.57
C ASP A 8 -11.72 -10.81 -2.31
N GLY A 9 -11.32 -9.68 -1.69
CA GLY A 9 -12.22 -8.58 -1.35
C GLY A 9 -12.35 -7.49 -2.42
N PHE A 10 -11.69 -7.65 -3.57
CA PHE A 10 -11.79 -6.70 -4.69
C PHE A 10 -12.94 -7.07 -5.63
N ARG A 11 -13.58 -6.06 -6.22
CA ARG A 11 -14.63 -6.26 -7.23
C ARG A 11 -14.10 -6.99 -8.47
N ASP A 12 -12.92 -6.57 -8.91
CA ASP A 12 -12.28 -6.98 -10.14
C ASP A 12 -10.77 -6.71 -10.06
N ASP A 13 -10.04 -7.19 -11.07
CA ASP A 13 -8.59 -6.98 -11.16
C ASP A 13 -8.22 -5.50 -11.31
N ASP A 14 -9.08 -4.69 -11.91
CA ASP A 14 -8.83 -3.26 -12.13
C ASP A 14 -8.81 -2.50 -10.80
N GLN A 15 -9.80 -2.74 -9.92
CA GLN A 15 -9.85 -2.13 -8.59
C GLN A 15 -8.62 -2.54 -7.76
N ARG A 16 -8.23 -3.82 -7.83
CA ARG A 16 -7.01 -4.30 -7.17
C ARG A 16 -5.76 -3.59 -7.72
N GLN A 17 -5.64 -3.45 -9.04
CA GLN A 17 -4.52 -2.75 -9.68
C GLN A 17 -4.47 -1.27 -9.28
N CYS A 18 -5.61 -0.59 -9.16
CA CYS A 18 -5.67 0.79 -8.66
C CYS A 18 -5.11 0.90 -7.23
N VAL A 19 -5.54 0.01 -6.32
CA VAL A 19 -5.03 -0.02 -4.93
C VAL A 19 -3.53 -0.32 -4.92
N GLN A 20 -3.10 -1.31 -5.69
CA GLN A 20 -1.69 -1.64 -5.86
C GLN A 20 -0.88 -0.44 -6.39
N ALA A 21 -1.42 0.30 -7.35
CA ALA A 21 -0.77 1.49 -7.90
C ALA A 21 -0.63 2.59 -6.83
N VAL A 22 -1.64 2.83 -6.00
CA VAL A 22 -1.56 3.80 -4.88
C VAL A 22 -0.52 3.38 -3.85
N VAL A 23 -0.57 2.13 -3.37
CA VAL A 23 0.41 1.62 -2.39
C VAL A 23 1.84 1.78 -2.94
N HIS A 24 2.08 1.38 -4.19
CA HIS A 24 3.39 1.48 -4.80
C HIS A 24 3.82 2.94 -5.03
N SER A 25 3.00 3.75 -5.70
CA SER A 25 3.40 5.09 -6.18
C SER A 25 3.35 6.20 -5.12
N ARG A 26 2.60 6.01 -4.03
CA ARG A 26 2.34 7.05 -3.02
C ARG A 26 2.74 6.66 -1.60
N LEU A 27 2.72 5.37 -1.26
CA LEU A 27 3.10 4.92 0.09
C LEU A 27 4.53 4.37 0.15
N ALA A 28 4.90 3.49 -0.78
CA ALA A 28 6.21 2.83 -0.81
C ALA A 28 7.31 3.78 -1.30
N ASP A 29 7.91 4.50 -0.36
CA ASP A 29 8.99 5.46 -0.58
C ASP A 29 10.36 4.81 -0.35
N ASP A 30 11.15 4.65 -1.41
CA ASP A 30 12.44 3.98 -1.37
C ASP A 30 13.54 4.77 -0.63
N ARG A 31 13.31 6.06 -0.35
CA ARG A 31 14.15 6.87 0.55
C ARG A 31 14.09 6.39 2.00
N GLU A 32 13.07 5.61 2.35
CA GLU A 32 12.91 4.93 3.65
C GLU A 32 12.94 3.40 3.45
N PRO A 33 14.12 2.77 3.30
CA PRO A 33 14.25 1.41 2.77
C PRO A 33 13.53 0.34 3.62
N GLN A 34 13.52 0.51 4.94
CA GLN A 34 12.85 -0.42 5.84
C GLN A 34 11.34 -0.37 5.66
N GLU A 35 10.73 0.81 5.72
CA GLU A 35 9.29 0.99 5.52
C GLU A 35 8.88 0.52 4.13
N CYS A 36 9.61 0.91 3.09
CA CYS A 36 9.38 0.51 1.71
C CYS A 36 9.32 -1.01 1.55
N ARG A 37 10.23 -1.75 2.19
CA ARG A 37 10.25 -3.22 2.15
C ARG A 37 8.94 -3.83 2.66
N TYR A 38 8.41 -3.34 3.77
CA TYR A 38 7.17 -3.88 4.34
C TYR A 38 5.93 -3.44 3.57
N LEU A 39 5.93 -2.23 3.01
CA LEU A 39 4.89 -1.76 2.11
C LEU A 39 4.86 -2.57 0.81
N MET A 40 6.01 -2.93 0.26
CA MET A 40 6.10 -3.81 -0.91
C MET A 40 5.63 -5.24 -0.61
N ARG A 41 5.92 -5.78 0.58
CA ARG A 41 5.36 -7.08 0.99
C ARG A 41 3.84 -7.03 1.13
N PHE A 42 3.30 -5.95 1.69
CA PHE A 42 1.85 -5.73 1.73
C PHE A 42 1.28 -5.61 0.30
N TRP A 43 1.96 -4.90 -0.59
CA TRP A 43 1.57 -4.79 -1.99
C TRP A 43 1.46 -6.17 -2.67
N TRP A 44 2.40 -7.07 -2.41
CA TRP A 44 2.32 -8.47 -2.87
C TRP A 44 1.17 -9.22 -2.20
N GLN A 45 0.93 -9.00 -0.91
CA GLN A 45 -0.17 -9.63 -0.15
C GLN A 45 -1.55 -9.40 -0.79
N LEU A 46 -1.77 -8.25 -1.45
CA LEU A 46 -3.03 -7.92 -2.14
C LEU A 46 -3.34 -8.86 -3.32
N SER A 47 -2.35 -9.60 -3.81
CA SER A 47 -2.50 -10.52 -4.94
C SER A 47 -2.15 -11.97 -4.62
N MET A 48 -1.28 -12.19 -3.65
CA MET A 48 -0.76 -13.52 -3.32
C MET A 48 -1.74 -14.34 -2.47
N PRO A 49 -1.90 -15.64 -2.76
CA PRO A 49 -2.77 -16.53 -1.98
C PRO A 49 -2.15 -16.98 -0.65
N TYR A 50 -0.92 -16.57 -0.36
CA TYR A 50 -0.18 -16.91 0.85
C TYR A 50 0.26 -15.64 1.59
N GLN A 51 0.76 -15.78 2.81
CA GLN A 51 1.10 -14.64 3.65
C GLN A 51 2.51 -14.11 3.33
N GLU A 52 2.59 -12.86 2.88
CA GLU A 52 3.84 -12.14 2.61
C GLU A 52 4.24 -11.21 3.76
N VAL A 53 3.25 -10.71 4.50
CA VAL A 53 3.46 -9.85 5.67
C VAL A 53 2.36 -10.06 6.70
N SER A 54 2.71 -9.97 7.97
CA SER A 54 1.76 -9.94 9.07
C SER A 54 1.34 -8.52 9.43
N LEU A 55 0.17 -8.38 10.06
CA LEU A 55 -0.27 -7.10 10.59
C LEU A 55 0.68 -6.54 11.67
N GLU A 56 1.33 -7.42 12.44
CA GLU A 56 2.30 -7.03 13.46
C GLU A 56 3.57 -6.44 12.83
N GLU A 57 4.09 -7.05 11.78
CA GLU A 57 5.21 -6.50 11.01
C GLU A 57 4.90 -5.12 10.44
N LEU A 58 3.69 -4.90 9.92
CA LEU A 58 3.28 -3.57 9.46
C LEU A 58 3.27 -2.54 10.59
N ARG A 59 2.71 -2.88 11.75
CA ARG A 59 2.66 -1.98 12.91
C ARG A 59 4.04 -1.60 13.44
N LEU A 60 5.01 -2.51 13.35
CA LEU A 60 6.37 -2.29 13.84
C LEU A 60 7.25 -1.51 12.87
N ASN A 61 6.96 -1.56 11.57
CA ASN A 61 7.89 -1.07 10.53
C ASN A 61 7.32 0.04 9.64
N VAL A 62 6.02 0.34 9.73
CA VAL A 62 5.37 1.40 8.94
C VAL A 62 5.02 2.58 9.84
N GLY A 63 5.38 3.77 9.39
CA GLY A 63 5.08 5.03 10.05
C GLY A 63 3.59 5.24 10.22
N ARG A 64 3.21 5.93 11.30
CA ARG A 64 1.83 5.97 11.80
C ARG A 64 0.81 6.36 10.74
N GLN A 65 1.07 7.42 9.97
CA GLN A 65 0.14 7.92 8.96
C GLN A 65 -0.11 6.90 7.84
N LYS A 66 0.93 6.24 7.33
CA LYS A 66 0.80 5.21 6.30
C LYS A 66 0.16 3.94 6.87
N LEU A 67 0.48 3.59 8.11
CA LEU A 67 -0.13 2.46 8.81
C LEU A 67 -1.64 2.66 9.00
N ASP A 68 -2.07 3.85 9.40
CA ASP A 68 -3.50 4.18 9.56
C ASP A 68 -4.23 4.03 8.21
N ALA A 69 -3.65 4.54 7.11
CA ALA A 69 -4.19 4.34 5.77
C ALA A 69 -4.25 2.86 5.35
N LEU A 70 -3.24 2.04 5.70
CA LEU A 70 -3.29 0.59 5.45
C LEU A 70 -4.38 -0.11 6.28
N MET A 71 -4.58 0.32 7.52
CA MET A 71 -5.62 -0.23 8.38
C MET A 71 -7.02 0.07 7.83
N GLU A 72 -7.22 1.29 7.33
CA GLU A 72 -8.45 1.69 6.64
C GLU A 72 -8.68 0.87 5.37
N LEU A 73 -7.63 0.67 4.55
CA LEU A 73 -7.72 -0.19 3.37
C LEU A 73 -8.09 -1.63 3.72
N ILE A 74 -7.46 -2.23 4.74
CA ILE A 74 -7.77 -3.58 5.20
C ILE A 74 -9.24 -3.68 5.65
N SER A 75 -9.74 -2.65 6.32
CA SER A 75 -11.15 -2.57 6.72
C SER A 75 -12.06 -2.47 5.49
N ALA A 76 -11.74 -1.58 4.54
CA ALA A 76 -12.51 -1.36 3.33
C ALA A 76 -12.60 -2.64 2.47
N ILE A 77 -11.48 -3.33 2.25
CA ILE A 77 -11.43 -4.61 1.51
C ILE A 77 -12.36 -5.66 2.13
N ARG A 78 -12.50 -5.66 3.46
CA ARG A 78 -13.36 -6.60 4.19
C ARG A 78 -14.81 -6.12 4.31
N SER A 79 -15.09 -4.88 3.96
CA SER A 79 -16.38 -4.22 4.12
C SER A 79 -17.14 -4.21 2.80
N SER A 80 -16.67 -3.44 1.81
CA SER A 80 -17.32 -3.31 0.51
C SER A 80 -16.41 -2.69 -0.55
N HIS A 81 -16.73 -2.93 -1.81
CA HIS A 81 -16.02 -2.33 -2.95
C HIS A 81 -16.13 -0.79 -2.96
N ASP A 82 -17.26 -0.22 -2.52
CA ASP A 82 -17.46 1.23 -2.48
C ASP A 82 -16.55 1.90 -1.44
N GLU A 83 -16.25 1.21 -0.32
CA GLU A 83 -15.27 1.71 0.66
C GLU A 83 -13.84 1.67 0.12
N ILE A 84 -13.51 0.71 -0.75
CA ILE A 84 -12.21 0.69 -1.42
C ILE A 84 -12.09 1.91 -2.35
N ASP A 85 -13.14 2.22 -3.10
CA ASP A 85 -13.17 3.38 -4.00
C ASP A 85 -13.08 4.71 -3.21
N ALA A 86 -13.75 4.80 -2.05
CA ALA A 86 -13.61 5.93 -1.14
C ALA A 86 -12.18 6.06 -0.58
N TRP A 87 -11.58 4.94 -0.17
CA TRP A 87 -10.19 4.90 0.29
C TRP A 87 -9.21 5.36 -0.79
N LEU A 88 -9.39 4.91 -2.04
CA LEU A 88 -8.57 5.36 -3.18
C LEU A 88 -8.63 6.88 -3.32
N ALA A 89 -9.83 7.45 -3.32
CA ALA A 89 -10.03 8.89 -3.47
C ALA A 89 -9.43 9.70 -2.31
N ASP A 90 -9.40 9.17 -1.09
CA ASP A 90 -8.74 9.82 0.04
C ASP A 90 -7.21 9.70 -0.04
N ALA A 91 -6.71 8.49 -0.29
CA ALA A 91 -5.28 8.22 -0.38
C ALA A 91 -4.60 9.06 -1.48
N GLU A 92 -5.28 9.29 -2.62
CA GLU A 92 -4.76 10.14 -3.69
C GLU A 92 -4.64 11.62 -3.31
N LYS A 93 -5.50 12.11 -2.40
CA LYS A 93 -5.47 13.48 -1.87
C LYS A 93 -4.45 13.62 -0.74
N THR A 94 -4.35 12.61 0.11
CA THR A 94 -3.53 12.61 1.32
C THR A 94 -2.06 12.35 1.02
N PHE A 95 -1.76 11.43 0.10
CA PHE A 95 -0.39 11.02 -0.23
C PHE A 95 -0.04 11.44 -1.66
N PRO A 96 0.85 12.44 -1.85
CA PRO A 96 1.31 12.82 -3.17
C PRO A 96 2.09 11.68 -3.84
N VAL A 97 2.10 11.66 -5.17
CA VAL A 97 2.93 10.72 -5.94
C VAL A 97 4.41 10.97 -5.61
N ILE A 98 5.13 9.91 -5.28
CA ILE A 98 6.57 9.95 -5.01
C ILE A 98 7.29 10.05 -6.36
N GLN A 99 7.79 11.25 -6.68
CA GLN A 99 8.46 11.54 -7.97
C GLN A 99 9.96 11.22 -7.96
N ASP A 100 10.62 11.37 -6.81
CA ASP A 100 12.06 11.15 -6.69
C ASP A 100 12.34 9.82 -5.99
N ARG A 101 12.47 8.78 -6.81
CA ARG A 101 12.81 7.41 -6.41
C ARG A 101 14.30 7.12 -6.47
N GLY A 102 15.11 8.12 -6.12
CA GLY A 102 16.56 8.02 -6.19
C GLY A 102 17.07 7.93 -7.63
N PHE A 103 16.87 9.01 -8.39
CA PHE A 103 17.88 9.37 -9.38
C PHE A 103 18.32 10.80 -9.10
N SER A 104 19.17 10.96 -8.08
CA SER A 104 19.99 12.15 -7.96
C SER A 104 20.84 12.23 -9.23
N SER A 105 20.37 12.98 -10.22
CA SER A 105 21.21 13.49 -11.29
C SER A 105 22.15 14.54 -10.70
N ASP A 106 23.02 14.13 -9.77
CA ASP A 106 24.22 14.88 -9.44
C ASP A 106 25.29 14.43 -10.43
N ARG A 107 25.21 15.02 -11.62
CA ARG A 107 26.33 15.06 -12.55
C ARG A 107 26.68 16.53 -12.72
N SER A 108 27.32 17.05 -11.68
CA SER A 108 28.05 18.30 -11.72
C SER A 108 29.30 18.12 -12.60
N ASP A 109 29.51 19.10 -13.50
CA ASP A 109 30.61 19.35 -14.46
C ASP A 109 30.85 18.34 -15.61
#